data_AF-A0A3M1FBP3-F1
#
_entry.id   AF-A0A3M1FBP3-F1
#
_cell.length_a   1.000
_cell.length_b   1.000
_cell.length_c   1.000
_cell.angle_alpha   90.00
_cell.angle_beta   90.00
_cell.angle_gamma   90.00
#
_symmetry.space_group_name_H-M   'P 1'
#
loop_
_entity.id
_entity.type
_entity.pdbx_description
1 polymer ?
#
loop_
_entity_poly.entity_id
_entity_poly.type
_entity_poly.pdbx_seq_one_letter_code
_entity_poly.pdbx_strand_id
1 'polypeptide(L)'
;MGIIKYISKKNLEKSKLNKTFEQLLIAERLSNRELYSPPEITRSPVTVNENLIAIDGLNCSGKSTQIRQFQSRYNNIIGIRDNSNSCWDILSKIGKGTYLVNDPISDTFLWQTYFKEQYEDNIKKFGINFVFFDRYKLSVMAIQKGIFAYNNILFNDDLFFKDLLSSLPDPKYKIYIDIPITDLIRRYEERGKRKDLTSYDLKLTEIIRKCFKDLAKSEGYLIIDGRLDEVSIFNRIKEHIMGEK
;
A
#
# COMPACT_ATOMS: atom_id res chain seq x y z
N MET A 1 47.51 27.88 -1.45
CA MET A 1 48.40 27.45 -0.35
C MET A 1 47.72 27.86 0.96
N GLY A 2 47.17 27.01 1.82
CA GLY A 2 47.33 25.58 2.06
C GLY A 2 47.49 25.34 3.57
N ILE A 3 46.56 25.85 4.40
CA ILE A 3 46.60 25.67 5.87
C ILE A 3 45.93 24.34 6.21
N ILE A 4 46.72 23.27 6.29
CA ILE A 4 46.29 21.99 6.84
C ILE A 4 46.46 22.06 8.36
N LYS A 5 45.32 22.07 9.07
CA LYS A 5 45.24 21.98 10.53
C LYS A 5 45.88 20.68 11.01
N TYR A 6 46.93 20.81 11.80
CA TYR A 6 47.54 19.73 12.57
C TYR A 6 46.60 19.35 13.72
N ILE A 7 45.62 18.46 13.45
CA ILE A 7 44.84 17.82 14.51
C ILE A 7 45.76 16.82 15.19
N SER A 8 46.10 17.09 16.45
CA SER A 8 47.02 16.27 17.23
C SER A 8 46.51 14.81 17.31
N LYS A 9 47.40 13.85 17.02
CA LYS A 9 47.14 12.40 17.08
C LYS A 9 46.43 11.96 18.38
N LYS A 10 46.70 12.65 19.50
CA LYS A 10 46.08 12.39 20.81
C LYS A 10 44.57 12.62 20.83
N ASN A 11 44.04 13.57 20.06
CA ASN A 11 42.60 13.83 20.01
C ASN A 11 41.85 12.79 19.16
N LEU A 12 42.51 12.25 18.12
CA LEU A 12 41.98 11.17 17.30
C LEU A 12 41.96 9.83 18.04
N GLU A 13 42.96 9.55 18.89
CA GLU A 13 42.98 8.34 19.72
C GLU A 13 41.94 8.40 20.85
N LYS A 14 41.75 9.55 21.50
CA LYS A 14 40.66 9.75 22.47
C LYS A 14 39.27 9.61 21.84
N SER A 15 39.06 10.11 20.63
CA SER A 15 37.75 9.98 19.96
C SER A 15 37.46 8.54 19.52
N LYS A 16 38.50 7.77 19.16
CA LYS A 16 38.36 6.34 18.85
C LYS A 16 38.06 5.52 20.09
N LEU A 17 38.78 5.75 21.19
CA LEU A 17 38.50 5.08 22.47
C LEU A 17 37.08 5.33 22.98
N ASN A 18 36.58 6.56 22.88
CA ASN A 18 35.21 6.88 23.30
C ASN A 18 34.15 6.19 22.42
N LYS A 19 34.39 6.06 21.10
CA LYS A 19 33.48 5.31 20.21
C LYS A 19 33.47 3.82 20.52
N THR A 20 34.63 3.23 20.79
CA THR A 20 34.72 1.80 21.16
C THR A 20 34.04 1.55 22.51
N PHE A 21 34.17 2.47 23.48
CA PHE A 21 33.55 2.35 24.79
C PHE A 21 32.02 2.50 24.73
N GLU A 22 31.50 3.43 23.91
CA GLU A 22 30.06 3.53 23.67
C GLU A 22 29.50 2.31 22.94
N GLN A 23 30.23 1.75 21.98
CA GLN A 23 29.83 0.51 21.29
C GLN A 23 29.80 -0.69 22.26
N LEU A 24 30.76 -0.78 23.19
CA LEU A 24 30.77 -1.81 24.24
C LEU A 24 29.61 -1.63 25.23
N LEU A 25 29.31 -0.39 25.64
CA LEU A 25 28.15 -0.10 26.50
C LEU A 25 26.81 -0.40 25.81
N ILE A 26 26.70 -0.20 24.49
CA ILE A 26 25.52 -0.58 23.71
C ILE A 26 25.42 -2.11 23.63
N ALA A 27 26.53 -2.80 23.35
CA ALA A 27 26.56 -4.26 23.30
C ALA A 27 26.21 -4.89 24.67
N GLU A 28 26.72 -4.34 25.77
CA GLU A 28 26.45 -4.78 27.14
C GLU A 28 24.99 -4.48 27.55
N ARG A 29 24.43 -3.34 27.12
CA ARG A 29 22.99 -3.05 27.30
C ARG A 29 22.09 -3.95 26.47
N LEU A 30 22.55 -4.41 25.31
CA LEU A 30 21.82 -5.37 24.48
C LEU A 30 21.94 -6.80 25.00
N SER A 31 23.08 -7.17 25.61
CA SER A 31 23.27 -8.49 26.24
C SER A 31 22.59 -8.62 27.61
N ASN A 32 22.44 -7.50 28.33
CA ASN A 32 21.76 -7.44 29.64
C ASN A 32 20.29 -7.00 29.56
N ARG A 33 19.75 -6.81 28.34
CA ARG A 33 18.29 -6.87 28.17
C ARG A 33 17.89 -8.30 28.47
N GLU A 34 17.36 -8.53 29.68
CA GLU A 34 16.42 -9.62 29.91
C GLU A 34 15.54 -9.71 28.66
N LEU A 35 15.54 -10.88 28.03
CA LEU A 35 14.71 -11.20 26.88
C LEU A 35 13.32 -10.66 27.20
N TYR A 36 13.01 -9.49 26.66
CA TYR A 36 11.71 -8.89 26.78
C TYR A 36 10.83 -9.84 25.99
N SER A 37 10.28 -10.83 26.69
CA SER A 37 9.23 -11.66 26.19
C SER A 37 8.10 -10.66 26.04
N PRO A 38 7.80 -10.20 24.81
CA PRO A 38 6.67 -9.30 24.63
C PRO A 38 5.50 -9.98 25.35
N PRO A 39 4.69 -9.25 26.13
CA PRO A 39 3.55 -9.86 26.79
C PRO A 39 2.83 -10.70 25.76
N GLU A 40 2.51 -11.96 26.09
CA GLU A 40 1.70 -12.80 25.23
C GLU A 40 0.38 -12.07 25.04
N ILE A 41 0.31 -11.26 23.96
CA ILE A 41 -0.93 -10.70 23.49
C ILE A 41 -1.65 -11.92 22.95
N THR A 42 -2.47 -12.53 23.80
CA THR A 42 -3.55 -13.41 23.39
C THR A 42 -4.48 -12.56 22.53
N ARG A 43 -4.10 -12.42 21.25
CA ARG A 43 -5.04 -11.99 20.22
C ARG A 43 -6.03 -13.13 20.15
N SER A 44 -7.15 -13.00 20.86
CA SER A 44 -8.31 -13.83 20.56
C SER A 44 -8.50 -13.75 19.06
N PRO A 45 -8.40 -14.87 18.32
CA PRO A 45 -8.67 -14.85 16.90
C PRO A 45 -10.12 -14.42 16.80
N VAL A 46 -10.35 -13.17 16.38
CA VAL A 46 -11.69 -12.74 16.05
C VAL A 46 -12.01 -13.54 14.79
N THR A 47 -12.66 -14.69 14.95
CA THR A 47 -13.20 -15.48 13.86
C THR A 47 -14.41 -14.72 13.34
N VAL A 48 -14.16 -13.65 12.60
CA VAL A 48 -15.21 -12.94 11.90
C VAL A 48 -15.41 -13.67 10.57
N ASN A 49 -16.67 -14.03 10.28
CA ASN A 49 -17.11 -14.52 8.98
C ASN A 49 -17.06 -13.37 7.95
N GLU A 50 -15.90 -12.78 7.75
CA GLU A 50 -15.73 -11.61 6.89
C GLU A 50 -15.59 -12.04 5.44
N ASN A 51 -16.52 -11.54 4.61
CA ASN A 51 -16.34 -11.57 3.17
C ASN A 51 -15.51 -10.34 2.78
N LEU A 52 -14.20 -10.48 2.93
CA LEU A 52 -13.23 -9.49 2.50
C LEU A 52 -13.14 -9.46 0.99
N ILE A 53 -13.25 -8.26 0.42
CA ILE A 53 -13.31 -8.04 -1.02
C ILE A 53 -12.27 -7.00 -1.39
N ALA A 54 -11.35 -7.37 -2.26
CA ALA A 54 -10.41 -6.44 -2.87
C ALA A 54 -10.92 -6.02 -4.26
N ILE A 55 -11.08 -4.72 -4.48
CA ILE A 55 -11.28 -4.16 -5.82
C ILE A 55 -10.04 -3.37 -6.18
N ASP A 56 -9.31 -3.90 -7.16
CA ASP A 56 -8.03 -3.43 -7.65
C ASP A 56 -8.14 -2.89 -9.08
N GLY A 57 -7.18 -2.07 -9.48
CA GLY A 57 -7.27 -1.31 -10.74
C GLY A 57 -6.49 -0.01 -10.70
N LEU A 58 -6.19 0.54 -11.87
CA LEU A 58 -5.55 1.86 -12.00
C LEU A 58 -6.46 2.99 -11.48
N ASN A 59 -5.90 4.18 -11.31
CA ASN A 59 -6.73 5.36 -11.02
C ASN A 59 -7.74 5.58 -12.15
N CYS A 60 -8.95 6.05 -11.82
CA CYS A 60 -10.05 6.23 -12.78
C CYS A 60 -10.61 4.94 -13.44
N SER A 61 -10.20 3.74 -13.04
CA SER A 61 -10.81 2.48 -13.50
C SER A 61 -12.28 2.28 -13.08
N GLY A 62 -12.74 3.00 -12.04
CA GLY A 62 -14.14 2.94 -11.58
C GLY A 62 -14.36 2.25 -10.23
N LYS A 63 -13.31 1.73 -9.59
CA LYS A 63 -13.37 1.01 -8.30
C LYS A 63 -14.20 1.72 -7.23
N SER A 64 -13.85 2.97 -6.90
CA SER A 64 -14.55 3.74 -5.88
C SER A 64 -16.02 4.00 -6.23
N THR A 65 -16.35 3.99 -7.52
CA THR A 65 -17.75 4.12 -7.97
C THR A 65 -18.52 2.83 -7.70
N GLN A 66 -17.92 1.69 -8.02
CA GLN A 66 -18.51 0.38 -7.71
C GLN A 66 -18.69 0.17 -6.21
N ILE A 67 -17.68 0.49 -5.40
CA ILE A 67 -17.78 0.42 -3.93
C ILE A 67 -18.92 1.30 -3.41
N ARG A 68 -19.06 2.54 -3.93
CA ARG A 68 -20.19 3.42 -3.56
C ARG A 68 -21.55 2.81 -3.90
N GLN A 69 -21.68 2.20 -5.07
CA GLN A 69 -22.93 1.55 -5.46
C GLN A 69 -23.29 0.38 -4.52
N PHE A 70 -22.31 -0.40 -4.09
CA PHE A 70 -22.52 -1.43 -3.08
C PHE A 70 -22.97 -0.82 -1.74
N GLN A 71 -22.25 0.20 -1.26
CA GLN A 71 -22.61 0.89 -0.01
C GLN A 71 -24.01 1.53 -0.05
N SER A 72 -24.46 2.02 -1.21
CA SER A 72 -25.80 2.63 -1.32
C SER A 72 -26.93 1.62 -1.45
N ARG A 73 -26.64 0.37 -1.82
CA ARG A 73 -27.64 -0.70 -2.03
C ARG A 73 -27.72 -1.67 -0.86
N TYR A 74 -26.66 -1.78 -0.06
CA TYR A 74 -26.56 -2.75 1.03
C TYR A 74 -26.05 -2.08 2.32
N ASN A 75 -26.82 -2.23 3.39
CA ASN A 75 -26.57 -1.56 4.68
C ASN A 75 -25.41 -2.15 5.49
N ASN A 76 -24.84 -3.27 5.06
CA ASN A 76 -23.83 -4.05 5.76
C ASN A 76 -22.48 -4.05 5.03
N ILE A 77 -22.22 -3.03 4.21
CA ILE A 77 -20.99 -2.89 3.44
C ILE A 77 -20.19 -1.69 3.92
N ILE A 78 -18.91 -1.93 4.23
CA ILE A 78 -17.93 -0.87 4.42
C ILE A 78 -16.94 -0.83 3.26
N GLY A 79 -16.78 0.36 2.68
CA GLY A 79 -15.72 0.66 1.74
C GLY A 79 -14.55 1.33 2.45
N ILE A 80 -13.45 0.61 2.60
CA ILE A 80 -12.17 1.17 3.03
C ILE A 80 -11.50 1.71 1.77
N ARG A 81 -11.40 3.03 1.71
CA ARG A 81 -10.79 3.72 0.57
C ARG A 81 -9.37 4.13 0.88
N ASP A 82 -8.56 4.10 -0.17
CA ASP A 82 -7.31 4.84 -0.19
C ASP A 82 -7.62 6.32 0.06
N ASN A 83 -7.28 6.79 1.26
CA ASN A 83 -7.25 8.20 1.59
C ASN A 83 -5.79 8.66 1.62
N SER A 84 -5.07 8.41 0.52
CA SER A 84 -3.67 8.77 0.34
C SER A 84 -3.37 10.17 0.89
N ASN A 85 -4.30 11.12 0.71
CA ASN A 85 -4.19 12.48 1.22
C ASN A 85 -3.95 12.55 2.74
N SER A 86 -4.63 11.75 3.58
CA SER A 86 -4.38 11.80 5.03
C SER A 86 -3.02 11.21 5.41
N CYS A 87 -2.55 10.17 4.73
CA CYS A 87 -1.21 9.62 4.94
C CYS A 87 -0.12 10.59 4.47
N TRP A 88 -0.34 11.22 3.30
CA TRP A 88 0.52 12.26 2.74
C TRP A 88 0.50 13.53 3.59
N ASP A 89 -0.62 13.87 4.22
CA ASP A 89 -0.73 15.00 5.15
C ASP A 89 0.07 14.72 6.42
N ILE A 90 0.06 13.48 6.92
CA ILE A 90 0.90 13.06 8.06
C ILE A 90 2.38 13.11 7.66
N LEU A 91 2.75 12.56 6.50
CA LEU A 91 4.11 12.59 5.98
C LEU A 91 4.63 13.99 5.75
N SER A 92 3.84 14.87 5.14
CA SER A 92 4.24 16.25 4.85
C SER A 92 4.35 17.09 6.13
N LYS A 93 3.59 16.75 7.18
CA LYS A 93 3.74 17.35 8.52
C LYS A 93 5.00 16.88 9.23
N ILE A 94 5.37 15.60 9.10
CA ILE A 94 6.60 15.04 9.68
C ILE A 94 7.83 15.50 8.87
N GLY A 95 7.69 15.60 7.56
CA GLY A 95 8.73 15.85 6.57
C GLY A 95 8.86 17.31 6.14
N LYS A 96 8.74 18.28 7.05
CA LYS A 96 9.21 19.66 6.77
C LYS A 96 10.74 19.65 6.61
N GLY A 97 11.23 19.25 5.43
CA GLY A 97 12.63 19.33 5.04
C GLY A 97 13.35 18.01 4.71
N THR A 98 12.66 16.88 4.49
CA THR A 98 13.33 15.59 4.23
C THR A 98 12.90 14.91 2.93
N TYR A 99 13.85 14.16 2.35
CA TYR A 99 13.79 13.35 1.12
C TYR A 99 12.73 12.22 1.10
N LEU A 100 11.79 12.20 2.06
CA LEU A 100 10.72 11.20 2.15
C LEU A 100 9.61 11.43 1.12
N VAL A 101 9.53 12.63 0.54
CA VAL A 101 8.69 12.90 -0.62
C VAL A 101 9.29 12.13 -1.80
N ASN A 102 8.61 11.06 -2.22
CA ASN A 102 8.96 10.13 -3.32
C ASN A 102 9.76 8.87 -2.96
N ASP A 103 9.75 8.38 -1.71
CA ASP A 103 10.25 7.02 -1.43
C ASP A 103 9.11 5.98 -1.55
N PRO A 104 9.09 5.13 -2.61
CA PRO A 104 8.00 4.18 -2.83
C PRO A 104 7.83 3.16 -1.69
N ILE A 105 8.90 2.88 -0.93
CA ILE A 105 8.89 1.93 0.18
C ILE A 105 8.14 2.53 1.37
N SER A 106 8.54 3.73 1.79
CA SER A 106 7.89 4.47 2.87
C SER A 106 6.39 4.69 2.59
N ASP A 107 6.04 5.04 1.35
CA ASP A 107 4.65 5.22 0.93
C ASP A 107 3.81 3.96 1.14
N THR A 108 4.39 2.80 0.81
CA THR A 108 3.71 1.51 0.96
C THR A 108 3.55 1.12 2.42
N PHE A 109 4.57 1.35 3.24
CA PHE A 109 4.49 1.10 4.68
C PHE A 109 3.34 1.89 5.31
N LEU A 110 3.22 3.16 4.95
CA LEU A 110 2.18 4.04 5.50
C LEU A 110 0.80 3.68 5.00
N TRP A 111 0.66 3.36 3.71
CA TRP A 111 -0.59 2.84 3.19
C TRP A 111 -1.03 1.59 3.94
N GLN A 112 -0.15 0.60 4.11
CA GLN A 112 -0.49 -0.64 4.82
C GLN A 112 -0.89 -0.38 6.28
N THR A 113 -0.16 0.50 6.97
CA THR A 113 -0.47 0.84 8.36
C THR A 113 -1.83 1.50 8.47
N TYR A 114 -2.14 2.46 7.59
CA TYR A 114 -3.44 3.12 7.55
C TYR A 114 -4.58 2.15 7.21
N PHE A 115 -4.40 1.29 6.20
CA PHE A 115 -5.39 0.28 5.82
C PHE A 115 -5.68 -0.67 6.97
N LYS A 116 -4.65 -1.11 7.69
CA LYS A 116 -4.78 -1.96 8.86
C LYS A 116 -5.56 -1.28 9.99
N GLU A 117 -5.22 -0.05 10.31
CA GLU A 117 -5.94 0.71 11.34
C GLU A 117 -7.41 0.89 10.96
N GLN A 118 -7.71 1.31 9.72
CA GLN A 118 -9.09 1.42 9.25
C GLN A 118 -9.83 0.09 9.30
N TYR A 119 -9.19 -1.00 8.90
CA TYR A 119 -9.78 -2.33 8.96
C TYR A 119 -10.13 -2.74 10.40
N GLU A 120 -9.18 -2.64 11.33
CA GLU A 120 -9.40 -3.00 12.73
C GLU A 120 -10.47 -2.13 13.40
N ASP A 121 -10.49 -0.83 13.11
CA ASP A 121 -11.48 0.12 13.63
C ASP A 121 -12.90 -0.21 13.14
N ASN A 122 -13.03 -0.49 11.84
CA ASN A 122 -14.33 -0.75 11.24
C ASN A 122 -14.92 -2.09 11.70
N ILE A 123 -14.09 -3.12 11.86
CA ILE A 123 -14.57 -4.42 12.37
C ILE A 123 -15.08 -4.29 13.80
N LYS A 124 -14.29 -3.67 14.68
CA LYS A 124 -14.65 -3.49 16.10
C LYS A 124 -15.96 -2.73 16.27
N LYS A 125 -16.23 -1.76 15.40
CA LYS A 125 -17.38 -0.85 15.54
C LYS A 125 -18.71 -1.43 15.06
N PHE A 126 -18.70 -2.36 14.10
CA PHE A 126 -19.92 -2.61 13.33
C PHE A 126 -20.28 -4.10 13.13
N GLY A 127 -19.46 -5.06 13.58
CA GLY A 127 -19.80 -6.49 13.47
C GLY A 127 -20.16 -6.92 12.03
N ILE A 128 -19.36 -6.47 11.06
CA ILE A 128 -19.71 -6.43 9.63
C ILE A 128 -19.49 -7.74 8.89
N ASN A 129 -20.32 -7.96 7.86
CA ASN A 129 -20.24 -9.13 6.98
C ASN A 129 -19.41 -8.91 5.69
N PHE A 130 -19.29 -7.68 5.18
CA PHE A 130 -18.57 -7.37 3.93
C PHE A 130 -17.70 -6.10 4.03
N VAL A 131 -16.40 -6.26 3.76
CA VAL A 131 -15.43 -5.16 3.73
C VAL A 131 -14.79 -5.07 2.36
N PHE A 132 -14.96 -3.93 1.70
CA PHE A 132 -14.40 -3.63 0.38
C PHE A 132 -13.16 -2.77 0.52
N PHE A 133 -12.05 -3.21 -0.05
CA PHE A 133 -10.82 -2.43 -0.17
C PHE A 133 -10.71 -1.80 -1.55
N ASP A 134 -10.58 -0.47 -1.61
CA ASP A 134 -10.20 0.27 -2.82
C ASP A 134 -8.66 0.28 -2.93
N ARG A 135 -8.11 -0.71 -3.65
CA ARG A 135 -6.70 -1.15 -3.61
C ARG A 135 -6.36 -1.95 -2.36
N TYR A 136 -6.00 -3.20 -2.55
CA TYR A 136 -5.53 -4.08 -1.48
C TYR A 136 -3.99 -4.21 -1.47
N LYS A 137 -3.43 -4.84 -0.42
CA LYS A 137 -1.99 -4.85 -0.12
C LYS A 137 -1.09 -5.28 -1.29
N LEU A 138 -1.48 -6.34 -2.01
CA LEU A 138 -0.73 -6.86 -3.16
C LEU A 138 -0.71 -5.87 -4.34
N SER A 139 -1.77 -5.09 -4.48
CA SER A 139 -1.87 -4.08 -5.53
C SER A 139 -0.99 -2.87 -5.29
N VAL A 140 -0.66 -2.58 -4.02
CA VAL A 140 0.35 -1.58 -3.69
C VAL A 140 1.73 -2.06 -4.15
N MET A 141 2.04 -3.35 -3.96
CA MET A 141 3.28 -3.93 -4.47
C MET A 141 3.33 -3.91 -6.00
N ALA A 142 2.21 -4.16 -6.69
CA ALA A 142 2.17 -4.07 -8.16
C ALA A 142 2.53 -2.65 -8.65
N ILE A 143 2.09 -1.61 -7.95
CA ILE A 143 2.47 -0.22 -8.24
C ILE A 143 3.97 -0.03 -8.04
N GLN A 144 4.50 -0.45 -6.90
CA GLN A 144 5.94 -0.34 -6.60
C GLN A 144 6.80 -1.07 -7.62
N LYS A 145 6.46 -2.33 -7.94
CA LYS A 145 7.14 -3.11 -8.98
C LYS A 145 7.16 -2.36 -10.30
N GLY A 146 6.06 -1.70 -10.66
CA GLY A 146 6.00 -0.86 -11.86
C GLY A 146 6.91 0.36 -11.79
N ILE A 147 6.97 1.05 -10.64
CA ILE A 147 7.87 2.19 -10.41
C ILE A 147 9.34 1.76 -10.49
N PHE A 148 9.73 0.70 -9.81
CA PHE A 148 11.10 0.20 -9.82
C PHE A 148 11.52 -0.28 -11.21
N ALA A 149 10.65 -1.04 -11.89
CA ALA A 149 10.90 -1.48 -13.26
C ALA A 149 11.09 -0.31 -14.23
N TYR A 150 10.26 0.75 -14.11
CA TYR A 150 10.42 1.94 -14.93
C TYR A 150 11.78 2.63 -14.72
N ASN A 151 12.24 2.70 -13.46
CA ASN A 151 13.48 3.37 -13.08
C ASN A 151 14.73 2.47 -13.23
N ASN A 152 14.59 1.24 -13.75
CA ASN A 152 15.65 0.24 -13.83
C ASN A 152 16.33 -0.05 -12.47
N ILE A 153 15.54 0.00 -11.39
CA ILE A 153 16.00 -0.30 -10.05
C ILE A 153 15.74 -1.78 -9.79
N LEU A 154 16.81 -2.53 -9.50
CA LEU A 154 16.69 -3.90 -9.02
C LEU A 154 16.20 -3.86 -7.57
N PHE A 155 15.01 -4.38 -7.33
CA PHE A 155 14.35 -4.39 -6.02
C PHE A 155 14.10 -5.86 -5.65
N ASN A 156 14.61 -6.30 -4.50
CA ASN A 156 14.64 -7.70 -4.08
C ASN A 156 14.26 -7.83 -2.59
N ASP A 157 12.96 -7.84 -2.33
CA ASP A 157 12.43 -7.45 -1.01
C ASP A 157 11.29 -8.38 -0.58
N ASP A 158 11.37 -9.63 -1.05
CA ASP A 158 10.43 -10.68 -0.70
C ASP A 158 10.26 -10.85 0.82
N LEU A 159 11.29 -10.54 1.63
CA LEU A 159 11.20 -10.62 3.09
C LEU A 159 10.50 -9.41 3.74
N PHE A 160 10.86 -8.19 3.35
CA PHE A 160 10.30 -6.98 3.97
C PHE A 160 8.79 -6.85 3.72
N PHE A 161 8.35 -7.14 2.49
CA PHE A 161 6.92 -7.09 2.20
C PHE A 161 6.17 -8.26 2.81
N LYS A 162 6.75 -9.47 2.89
CA LYS A 162 6.03 -10.64 3.42
C LYS A 162 5.53 -10.42 4.85
N ASP A 163 6.35 -9.84 5.72
CA ASP A 163 5.93 -9.53 7.08
C ASP A 163 4.86 -8.44 7.11
N LEU A 164 5.00 -7.40 6.29
CA LEU A 164 4.01 -6.32 6.18
C LEU A 164 2.66 -6.84 5.64
N LEU A 165 2.70 -7.74 4.65
CA LEU A 165 1.54 -8.33 4.01
C LEU A 165 0.80 -9.32 4.91
N SER A 166 1.48 -9.95 5.87
CA SER A 166 0.86 -10.86 6.82
C SER A 166 -0.06 -10.16 7.84
N SER A 167 -0.02 -8.82 7.89
CA SER A 167 -0.77 -8.04 8.87
C SER A 167 -2.27 -7.91 8.60
N LEU A 168 -2.70 -8.23 7.38
CA LEU A 168 -4.09 -8.22 6.95
C LEU A 168 -4.50 -9.60 6.41
N PRO A 169 -5.69 -10.11 6.77
CA PRO A 169 -6.21 -11.37 6.24
C PRO A 169 -6.50 -11.28 4.75
N ASP A 170 -6.28 -12.38 4.04
CA ASP A 170 -6.46 -12.40 2.59
C ASP A 170 -7.94 -12.27 2.18
N PRO A 171 -8.22 -11.49 1.12
CA PRO A 171 -9.57 -11.28 0.67
C PRO A 171 -10.14 -12.55 0.03
N LYS A 172 -11.37 -12.89 0.41
CA LYS A 172 -12.13 -13.99 -0.18
C LYS A 172 -12.42 -13.74 -1.66
N TYR A 173 -12.69 -12.49 -2.02
CA TYR A 173 -12.95 -12.09 -3.40
C TYR A 173 -11.93 -11.07 -3.87
N LYS A 174 -11.31 -11.33 -5.01
CA LYS A 174 -10.25 -10.50 -5.61
C LYS A 174 -10.70 -10.08 -7.00
N ILE A 175 -10.91 -8.79 -7.20
CA ILE A 175 -11.46 -8.23 -8.45
C ILE A 175 -10.48 -7.22 -9.01
N TYR A 176 -10.16 -7.32 -10.30
CA TYR A 176 -9.33 -6.36 -11.02
C TYR A 176 -10.14 -5.74 -12.16
N ILE A 177 -10.32 -4.41 -12.12
CA ILE A 177 -10.94 -3.66 -13.21
C ILE A 177 -9.83 -3.20 -14.16
N ASP A 178 -9.62 -3.94 -15.24
CA ASP A 178 -8.65 -3.62 -16.30
C ASP A 178 -9.22 -2.55 -17.23
N ILE A 179 -8.53 -1.44 -17.38
CA ILE A 179 -8.90 -0.40 -18.34
C ILE A 179 -7.69 -0.05 -19.20
N PRO A 180 -7.83 0.03 -20.54
CA PRO A 180 -6.77 0.56 -21.39
C PRO A 180 -6.42 2.01 -21.03
N ILE A 181 -5.16 2.39 -21.23
CA ILE A 181 -4.71 3.75 -20.91
C ILE A 181 -5.49 4.81 -21.67
N THR A 182 -5.83 4.55 -22.93
CA THR A 182 -6.60 5.49 -23.76
C THR A 182 -7.93 5.85 -23.10
N ASP A 183 -8.65 4.87 -22.57
CA ASP A 183 -9.92 5.09 -21.86
C ASP A 183 -9.72 5.72 -20.48
N LEU A 184 -8.61 5.41 -19.82
CA LEU A 184 -8.24 5.99 -18.54
C LEU A 184 -7.96 7.49 -18.68
N ILE A 185 -7.22 7.91 -19.72
CA ILE A 185 -6.96 9.33 -20.04
C ILE A 185 -8.28 10.07 -20.24
N ARG A 186 -9.17 9.54 -21.08
CA ARG A 186 -10.50 10.11 -21.30
C ARG A 186 -11.26 10.35 -19.99
N ARG A 187 -11.27 9.36 -19.09
CA ARG A 187 -11.93 9.49 -17.77
C ARG A 187 -11.23 10.49 -16.85
N TYR A 188 -9.92 10.67 -16.98
CA TYR A 188 -9.18 11.71 -16.25
C TYR A 188 -9.60 13.12 -16.70
N GLU A 189 -9.72 13.32 -18.01
CA GLU A 189 -10.14 14.58 -18.63
C GLU A 189 -11.58 14.95 -18.24
N GLU A 190 -12.50 13.99 -18.33
CA GLU A 190 -13.93 14.18 -17.97
C GLU A 190 -14.13 14.57 -16.50
N ARG A 191 -13.23 14.15 -15.60
CA ARG A 191 -13.31 14.46 -14.17
C ARG A 191 -12.74 15.82 -13.80
N GLY A 192 -12.29 16.61 -14.79
CA GLY A 192 -11.70 17.93 -14.56
C GLY A 192 -10.39 17.91 -13.78
N LYS A 193 -9.79 16.72 -13.57
CA LYS A 193 -8.47 16.58 -12.96
C LYS A 193 -7.40 16.82 -14.02
N ARG A 194 -7.35 18.03 -14.59
CA ARG A 194 -6.30 18.42 -15.54
C ARG A 194 -4.94 18.41 -14.84
N LYS A 195 -4.21 17.32 -15.00
CA LYS A 195 -2.75 17.32 -15.05
C LYS A 195 -2.38 17.13 -16.50
N ASP A 196 -1.45 17.92 -17.01
CA ASP A 196 -0.81 17.63 -18.29
C ASP A 196 -0.06 16.30 -18.13
N LEU A 197 -0.70 15.20 -18.56
CA LEU A 197 -0.10 13.88 -18.47
C LEU A 197 1.09 13.85 -19.45
N THR A 198 2.28 13.73 -18.90
CA THR A 198 3.50 13.67 -19.68
C THR A 198 3.64 12.30 -20.35
N SER A 199 4.49 12.20 -21.37
CA SER A 199 4.86 10.89 -21.95
C SER A 199 5.46 9.94 -20.90
N TYR A 200 6.06 10.50 -19.84
CA TYR A 200 6.56 9.74 -18.69
C TYR A 200 5.39 9.09 -17.94
N ASP A 201 4.36 9.86 -17.59
CA ASP A 201 3.20 9.37 -16.83
C ASP A 201 2.48 8.23 -17.56
N LEU A 202 2.33 8.36 -18.88
CA LEU A 202 1.68 7.35 -19.71
C LEU A 202 2.46 6.03 -19.74
N LYS A 203 3.78 6.10 -19.93
CA LYS A 203 4.64 4.90 -19.94
C LYS A 203 4.65 4.23 -18.57
N LEU A 204 4.83 4.99 -17.49
CA LEU A 204 4.78 4.45 -16.13
C LEU A 204 3.43 3.80 -15.84
N THR A 205 2.33 4.43 -16.25
CA THR A 205 0.97 3.87 -16.09
C THR A 205 0.82 2.54 -16.82
N GLU A 206 1.42 2.36 -18.01
CA GLU A 206 1.30 1.09 -18.76
C GLU A 206 2.10 -0.02 -18.10
N ILE A 207 3.29 0.31 -17.59
CA ILE A 207 4.09 -0.66 -16.82
C ILE A 207 3.33 -1.08 -15.56
N ILE A 208 2.77 -0.13 -14.80
CA ILE A 208 1.96 -0.44 -13.62
C ILE A 208 0.74 -1.28 -14.02
N ARG A 209 0.05 -0.96 -15.13
CA ARG A 209 -1.06 -1.76 -15.64
C ARG A 209 -0.66 -3.21 -15.88
N LYS A 210 0.50 -3.41 -16.52
CA LYS A 210 1.04 -4.75 -16.77
C LYS A 210 1.31 -5.47 -15.45
N CYS A 211 1.92 -4.82 -14.46
CA CYS A 211 2.13 -5.40 -13.13
C CYS A 211 0.82 -5.82 -12.46
N PHE A 212 -0.25 -5.01 -12.57
CA PHE A 212 -1.57 -5.38 -12.09
C PHE A 212 -2.16 -6.59 -12.81
N LYS A 213 -2.01 -6.66 -14.14
CA LYS A 213 -2.48 -7.82 -14.92
C LYS A 213 -1.75 -9.10 -14.54
N ASP A 214 -0.44 -9.02 -14.37
CA ASP A 214 0.38 -10.17 -14.01
C ASP A 214 0.01 -10.64 -12.60
N LEU A 215 -0.17 -9.71 -11.65
CA LEU A 215 -0.70 -10.00 -10.31
C LEU A 215 -2.09 -10.65 -10.38
N ALA A 216 -3.02 -10.05 -11.12
CA ALA A 216 -4.39 -10.53 -11.24
C ALA A 216 -4.43 -11.98 -11.76
N LYS A 217 -3.57 -12.31 -12.71
CA LYS A 217 -3.43 -13.68 -13.23
C LYS A 217 -2.81 -14.62 -12.20
N SER A 218 -1.71 -14.23 -11.55
CA SER A 218 -1.01 -15.10 -10.60
C SER A 218 -1.85 -15.42 -9.37
N GLU A 219 -2.67 -14.46 -8.94
CA GLU A 219 -3.48 -14.55 -7.73
C GLU A 219 -4.93 -15.01 -7.98
N GLY A 220 -5.32 -15.27 -9.23
CA GLY A 220 -6.65 -15.75 -9.57
C GLY A 220 -7.77 -14.70 -9.36
N TYR A 221 -7.51 -13.45 -9.71
CA TYR A 221 -8.51 -12.39 -9.65
C TYR A 221 -9.60 -12.57 -10.72
N LEU A 222 -10.83 -12.13 -10.41
CA LEU A 222 -11.82 -11.83 -11.44
C LEU A 222 -11.39 -10.57 -12.20
N ILE A 223 -11.04 -10.74 -13.48
CA ILE A 223 -10.69 -9.63 -14.36
C ILE A 223 -11.93 -9.12 -15.08
N ILE A 224 -12.27 -7.85 -14.89
CA ILE A 224 -13.41 -7.17 -15.52
C ILE A 224 -12.89 -6.12 -16.49
N ASP A 225 -13.47 -6.09 -17.69
CA ASP A 225 -13.21 -5.01 -18.66
C ASP A 225 -13.83 -3.71 -18.15
N GLY A 226 -12.97 -2.76 -17.80
CA GLY A 226 -13.31 -1.44 -17.32
C GLY A 226 -13.93 -0.53 -18.37
N ARG A 227 -14.01 -0.93 -19.64
CA ARG A 227 -14.72 -0.18 -20.71
C ARG A 227 -16.24 -0.40 -20.68
N LEU A 228 -16.70 -1.46 -20.00
CA LEU A 228 -18.13 -1.69 -19.79
C LEU A 228 -18.79 -0.51 -19.08
N ASP A 229 -20.10 -0.37 -19.28
CA ASP A 229 -20.87 0.62 -18.55
C ASP A 229 -20.91 0.29 -17.04
N GLU A 230 -21.25 1.31 -16.25
CA GLU A 230 -21.20 1.23 -14.79
C GLU A 230 -22.08 0.12 -14.21
N VAL A 231 -23.24 -0.15 -14.81
CA VAL A 231 -24.21 -1.17 -14.37
C VAL A 231 -23.69 -2.56 -14.70
N SER A 232 -23.15 -2.75 -15.91
CA SER A 232 -22.55 -4.02 -16.32
C SER A 232 -21.37 -4.42 -15.43
N ILE A 233 -20.50 -3.47 -15.06
CA ILE A 233 -19.40 -3.73 -14.11
C ILE A 233 -19.96 -4.13 -12.75
N PHE A 234 -20.96 -3.40 -12.23
CA PHE A 234 -21.58 -3.68 -10.95
C PHE A 234 -22.16 -5.10 -10.89
N ASN A 235 -22.96 -5.47 -11.91
CA ASN A 235 -23.61 -6.78 -11.95
C ASN A 235 -22.60 -7.92 -11.96
N ARG A 236 -21.52 -7.81 -12.73
CA ARG A 236 -20.44 -8.82 -12.73
C ARG A 236 -19.76 -8.96 -11.37
N ILE A 237 -19.52 -7.85 -10.67
CA ILE A 237 -18.95 -7.88 -9.32
C ILE A 237 -19.94 -8.54 -8.35
N LYS A 238 -21.23 -8.18 -8.46
CA LYS A 238 -22.30 -8.71 -7.62
C LYS A 238 -22.46 -10.22 -7.81
N GLU A 239 -22.56 -10.69 -9.06
CA GLU A 239 -22.62 -12.10 -9.43
C GLU A 239 -21.46 -12.90 -8.80
N HIS A 240 -20.24 -12.34 -8.87
CA HIS A 240 -19.06 -12.99 -8.31
C HIS A 240 -19.07 -13.11 -6.79
N ILE A 241 -19.55 -12.08 -6.09
CA ILE A 241 -19.56 -12.04 -4.62
C ILE A 241 -20.76 -12.83 -4.07
N MET A 242 -21.94 -12.68 -4.68
CA MET A 242 -23.21 -13.18 -4.14
C MET A 242 -23.69 -14.48 -4.79
N GLY A 243 -23.18 -14.85 -5.96
CA GLY A 243 -23.63 -16.05 -6.70
C GLY A 243 -25.00 -15.92 -7.36
N GLU A 244 -25.59 -14.72 -7.38
CA GLU A 244 -26.87 -14.44 -8.05
C GLU A 244 -26.61 -14.20 -9.55
N LYS A 245 -27.28 -14.94 -10.44
CA LYS A 245 -27.26 -14.74 -11.90
C LYS A 245 -28.37 -13.79 -12.35
#